data_AF-A0A443QXK9-F1
#
_entry.id   AF-A0A443QXK9-F1
#
_cell.length_a   1.000
_cell.length_b   1.000
_cell.length_c   1.000
_cell.angle_alpha   90.00
_cell.angle_beta   90.00
_cell.angle_gamma   90.00
#
_symmetry.space_group_name_H-M   'P 1'
#
loop_
_entity.id
_entity.type
_entity.pdbx_description
1 polymer ?
#
loop_
_entity_poly.entity_id
_entity_poly.type
_entity_poly.pdbx_seq_one_letter_code
_entity_poly.pdbx_strand_id
1 'polypeptide(L)'
;MVSIHNDTEFRFVASKFSPRSGYWLGGIQLASGLSSFMWIDGSEFNYTKWRSDFPSGYKRFPCVAIDMDERYFWDISCYEQRFQLCQIVTDSTDKSLAINDDRYPQNYIKGLIMNEAKLKESMKELEKLIVGLNKTINSKTPMVLRNYSQKTNELQQKLDEYKLNLSRFLNTSFEKINKLEKFDNETMELHKNLSLKLDNMSAMVSQISNDQNMILHRANNLSVELKENANESRSAISEKLSTTEEMKRYEAIIEGKLQNLKMLVVILTIIFIALLIIYVTFTFESCKIRKNFRNFRVAFFRNKISENSGNEYTIFT
;
A
#
# COMPACT_ATOMS: atom_id res chain seq x y z
N MET A 1 -1.81 -65.46 -85.41
CA MET A 1 -2.67 -66.37 -84.61
C MET A 1 -4.12 -65.97 -84.82
N VAL A 2 -5.09 -66.78 -84.40
CA VAL A 2 -6.53 -66.53 -84.64
C VAL A 2 -7.07 -65.42 -83.74
N SER A 3 -7.82 -64.47 -84.30
CA SER A 3 -8.70 -63.53 -83.59
C SER A 3 -10.16 -63.99 -83.73
N ILE A 4 -10.98 -63.67 -82.74
CA ILE A 4 -12.41 -64.06 -82.73
C ILE A 4 -13.23 -62.83 -82.34
N HIS A 5 -14.14 -62.41 -83.22
CA HIS A 5 -14.92 -61.17 -83.10
C HIS A 5 -16.41 -61.39 -82.90
N ASN A 6 -16.89 -62.62 -83.01
CA ASN A 6 -18.29 -62.94 -82.80
C ASN A 6 -18.50 -64.44 -82.50
N ASP A 7 -19.72 -64.78 -82.07
CA ASP A 7 -20.08 -66.15 -81.70
C ASP A 7 -20.11 -67.12 -82.90
N THR A 8 -20.30 -66.62 -84.12
CA THR A 8 -20.25 -67.43 -85.35
C THR A 8 -18.81 -67.90 -85.63
N GLU A 9 -17.84 -66.98 -85.59
CA GLU A 9 -16.42 -67.29 -85.70
C GLU A 9 -15.97 -68.23 -84.58
N PHE A 10 -16.39 -67.95 -83.35
CA PHE A 10 -16.11 -68.81 -82.21
C PHE A 10 -16.58 -70.25 -82.45
N ARG A 11 -17.84 -70.43 -82.85
CA ARG A 11 -18.41 -71.75 -83.16
C ARG A 11 -17.70 -72.43 -84.31
N PHE A 12 -17.36 -71.68 -85.37
CA PHE A 12 -16.61 -72.20 -86.51
C PHE A 12 -15.24 -72.72 -86.08
N VAL A 13 -14.45 -71.90 -85.37
CA VAL A 13 -13.12 -72.24 -84.87
C VAL A 13 -13.22 -73.46 -83.95
N ALA A 14 -14.09 -73.41 -82.94
CA ALA A 14 -14.32 -74.53 -82.02
C ALA A 14 -14.67 -75.84 -82.75
N SER A 15 -15.48 -75.80 -83.82
CA SER A 15 -15.85 -77.01 -84.57
C SER A 15 -14.66 -77.76 -85.19
N LYS A 16 -13.49 -77.13 -85.35
CA LYS A 16 -12.33 -77.71 -86.04
C LYS A 16 -11.42 -78.55 -85.16
N PHE A 17 -11.60 -78.54 -83.83
CA PHE A 17 -10.71 -79.24 -82.92
C PHE A 17 -11.39 -79.82 -81.68
N SER A 18 -10.67 -80.74 -81.04
CA SER A 18 -11.08 -81.42 -79.81
C SER A 18 -11.14 -80.41 -78.65
N PRO A 19 -12.17 -80.48 -77.79
CA PRO A 19 -12.34 -79.55 -76.68
C PRO A 19 -11.38 -79.77 -75.50
N ARG A 20 -10.47 -80.76 -75.53
CA ARG A 20 -9.60 -81.13 -74.39
C ARG A 20 -8.11 -81.02 -74.71
N SER A 21 -7.73 -80.05 -75.51
CA SER A 21 -6.35 -79.98 -76.01
C SER A 21 -5.73 -78.59 -75.95
N GLY A 22 -6.46 -77.55 -75.54
CA GLY A 22 -5.94 -76.19 -75.35
C GLY A 22 -5.26 -75.59 -76.59
N TYR A 23 -5.87 -74.57 -77.19
CA TYR A 23 -5.37 -73.95 -78.43
C TYR A 23 -5.10 -72.47 -78.25
N TRP A 24 -3.86 -72.04 -78.49
CA TRP A 24 -3.50 -70.62 -78.50
C TRP A 24 -4.34 -69.85 -79.51
N LEU A 25 -4.95 -68.77 -79.01
CA LEU A 25 -5.52 -67.71 -79.81
C LEU A 25 -4.50 -66.56 -79.91
N GLY A 26 -4.81 -65.53 -80.69
CA GLY A 26 -3.97 -64.34 -80.81
C GLY A 26 -4.10 -63.34 -79.69
N GLY A 27 -4.69 -63.70 -78.56
CA GLY A 27 -5.01 -62.77 -77.48
C GLY A 27 -3.84 -62.65 -76.49
N ILE A 28 -3.43 -61.43 -76.17
CA ILE A 28 -2.37 -61.16 -75.18
C ILE A 28 -2.76 -60.02 -74.24
N GLN A 29 -2.30 -60.07 -73.00
CA GLN A 29 -2.50 -59.01 -72.03
C GLN A 29 -1.79 -57.70 -72.43
N LEU A 30 -2.48 -56.57 -72.28
CA LEU A 30 -1.97 -55.24 -72.63
C LEU A 30 -0.78 -54.78 -71.77
N ALA A 31 -0.91 -54.94 -70.46
CA ALA A 31 0.13 -54.61 -69.50
C ALA A 31 -0.05 -55.50 -68.26
N SER A 32 1.07 -55.89 -67.64
CA SER A 32 1.05 -56.73 -66.45
C SER A 32 0.17 -56.11 -65.35
N GLY A 33 -0.67 -56.93 -64.72
CA GLY A 33 -1.58 -56.51 -63.66
C GLY A 33 -2.91 -55.90 -64.11
N LEU A 34 -3.09 -55.61 -65.40
CA LEU A 34 -4.36 -55.13 -65.96
C LEU A 34 -5.18 -56.28 -66.56
N SER A 35 -6.47 -56.36 -66.22
CA SER A 35 -7.42 -57.31 -66.82
C SER A 35 -7.89 -56.84 -68.21
N SER A 36 -6.94 -56.50 -69.07
CA SER A 36 -7.20 -55.96 -70.41
C SER A 36 -6.35 -56.68 -71.45
N PHE A 37 -6.96 -57.05 -72.57
CA PHE A 37 -6.37 -57.91 -73.60
C PHE A 37 -6.49 -57.25 -74.99
N MET A 38 -5.61 -57.65 -75.90
CA MET A 38 -5.67 -57.29 -77.32
C MET A 38 -5.49 -58.52 -78.20
N TRP A 39 -5.98 -58.46 -79.43
CA TRP A 39 -5.56 -59.38 -80.49
C TRP A 39 -4.26 -58.89 -81.12
N ILE A 40 -3.29 -59.79 -81.32
CA ILE A 40 -1.97 -59.46 -81.88
C ILE A 40 -2.02 -59.02 -83.36
N ASP A 41 -3.12 -59.30 -84.06
CA ASP A 41 -3.35 -58.83 -85.43
C ASP A 41 -3.85 -57.37 -85.48
N GLY A 42 -4.05 -56.74 -84.32
CA GLY A 42 -4.48 -55.34 -84.20
C GLY A 42 -5.98 -55.11 -84.38
N SER A 43 -6.75 -56.19 -84.58
CA SER A 43 -8.20 -56.16 -84.62
C SER A 43 -8.78 -55.83 -83.22
N GLU A 44 -10.03 -55.37 -83.19
CA GLU A 44 -10.66 -54.96 -81.93
C GLU A 44 -10.91 -56.16 -81.01
N PHE A 45 -10.52 -56.05 -79.74
CA PHE A 45 -10.85 -57.05 -78.72
C PHE A 45 -12.30 -56.87 -78.23
N ASN A 46 -13.27 -57.20 -79.09
CA ASN A 46 -14.70 -56.90 -78.91
C ASN A 46 -15.58 -58.12 -78.58
N TYR A 47 -15.01 -59.32 -78.59
CA TYR A 47 -15.73 -60.55 -78.29
C TYR A 47 -14.94 -61.42 -77.32
N THR A 48 -15.64 -61.99 -76.35
CA THR A 48 -15.03 -62.90 -75.38
C THR A 48 -15.97 -64.07 -75.09
N LYS A 49 -15.37 -65.24 -74.84
CA LYS A 49 -16.08 -66.42 -74.33
C LYS A 49 -15.36 -66.96 -73.10
N TRP A 50 -15.02 -66.07 -72.17
CA TRP A 50 -14.31 -66.43 -70.93
C TRP A 50 -15.02 -67.57 -70.20
N ARG A 51 -14.22 -68.46 -69.62
CA ARG A 51 -14.73 -69.37 -68.60
C ARG A 51 -15.25 -68.55 -67.42
N SER A 52 -16.22 -69.08 -66.68
CA SER A 52 -16.64 -68.49 -65.40
C SER A 52 -15.41 -68.18 -64.55
N ASP A 53 -15.38 -66.99 -63.96
CA ASP A 53 -14.30 -66.51 -63.07
C ASP A 53 -12.98 -66.18 -63.76
N PHE A 54 -12.96 -66.13 -65.10
CA PHE A 54 -11.84 -65.63 -65.91
C PHE A 54 -12.19 -64.29 -66.56
N PRO A 55 -11.20 -63.43 -66.84
CA PRO A 55 -9.76 -63.62 -66.62
C PRO A 55 -9.35 -63.48 -65.13
N SER A 56 -8.45 -64.36 -64.67
CA SER A 56 -7.93 -64.40 -63.29
C SER A 56 -6.39 -64.47 -63.22
N GLY A 57 -5.73 -64.89 -64.29
CA GLY A 57 -4.28 -64.96 -64.44
C GLY A 57 -3.58 -63.62 -64.65
N TYR A 58 -4.30 -62.55 -65.03
CA TYR A 58 -3.77 -61.22 -65.38
C TYR A 58 -2.87 -60.55 -64.30
N LYS A 59 -2.99 -60.91 -63.03
CA LYS A 59 -2.08 -60.46 -61.94
C LYS A 59 -1.07 -61.52 -61.50
N ARG A 60 -1.30 -62.77 -61.90
CA ARG A 60 -0.58 -63.94 -61.40
C ARG A 60 0.66 -64.25 -62.22
N PHE A 61 0.60 -64.01 -63.53
CA PHE A 61 1.69 -64.35 -64.43
C PHE A 61 2.33 -63.09 -65.04
N PRO A 62 3.66 -63.09 -65.26
CA PRO A 62 4.36 -61.96 -65.86
C PRO A 62 4.00 -61.76 -67.35
N CYS A 63 3.56 -62.82 -68.03
CA CYS A 63 3.00 -62.78 -69.38
C CYS A 63 1.73 -63.63 -69.39
N VAL A 64 0.64 -63.07 -69.91
CA VAL A 64 -0.65 -63.75 -70.01
C VAL A 64 -1.15 -63.72 -71.45
N ALA A 65 -1.49 -64.90 -71.97
CA ALA A 65 -2.07 -65.10 -73.29
C ALA A 65 -3.41 -65.84 -73.18
N ILE A 66 -4.21 -65.75 -74.24
CA ILE A 66 -5.52 -66.38 -74.32
C ILE A 66 -5.41 -67.70 -75.09
N ASP A 67 -5.83 -68.78 -74.47
CA ASP A 67 -6.11 -70.04 -75.17
C ASP A 67 -7.61 -70.36 -75.19
N MET A 68 -7.99 -71.30 -76.05
CA MET A 68 -9.29 -71.93 -76.06
C MET A 68 -9.17 -73.36 -75.56
N ASP A 69 -9.84 -73.66 -74.44
CA ASP A 69 -9.97 -75.01 -73.90
C ASP A 69 -11.37 -75.22 -73.33
N GLU A 70 -11.89 -76.45 -73.40
CA GLU A 70 -13.25 -76.79 -72.99
C GLU A 70 -14.36 -75.91 -73.60
N ARG A 71 -14.13 -75.33 -74.79
CA ARG A 71 -15.02 -74.36 -75.45
C ARG A 71 -15.16 -73.03 -74.68
N TYR A 72 -14.15 -72.62 -73.93
CA TYR A 72 -14.06 -71.31 -73.28
C TYR A 72 -12.68 -70.69 -73.51
N PHE A 73 -12.59 -69.38 -73.30
CA PHE A 73 -11.32 -68.66 -73.24
C PHE A 73 -10.75 -68.75 -71.82
N TRP A 74 -9.45 -68.99 -71.72
CA TRP A 74 -8.71 -68.92 -70.46
C TRP A 74 -7.54 -67.96 -70.60
N ASP A 75 -7.20 -67.27 -69.50
CA ASP A 75 -6.03 -66.42 -69.42
C ASP A 75 -4.93 -67.16 -68.66
N ILE A 76 -3.95 -67.64 -69.40
CA ILE A 76 -2.91 -68.52 -68.88
C ILE A 76 -1.52 -67.93 -69.15
N SER A 77 -0.52 -68.45 -68.44
CA SER A 77 0.87 -68.06 -68.65
C SER A 77 1.29 -68.32 -70.09
N CYS A 78 1.92 -67.32 -70.74
CA CYS A 78 2.43 -67.46 -72.11
C CYS A 78 3.49 -68.58 -72.27
N TYR A 79 4.03 -69.08 -71.15
CA TYR A 79 5.02 -70.15 -71.11
C TYR A 79 4.41 -71.56 -71.15
N GLU A 80 3.07 -71.68 -71.11
CA GLU A 80 2.38 -72.96 -71.21
C GLU A 80 2.54 -73.62 -72.58
N GLN A 81 2.49 -74.94 -72.62
CA GLN A 81 2.46 -75.68 -73.88
C GLN A 81 1.00 -75.85 -74.34
N ARG A 82 0.71 -75.31 -75.53
CA ARG A 82 -0.59 -75.41 -76.20
C ARG A 82 -0.39 -75.57 -77.71
N PHE A 83 -1.40 -76.11 -78.39
CA PHE A 83 -1.41 -76.14 -79.85
C PHE A 83 -1.67 -74.73 -80.39
N GLN A 84 -1.14 -74.41 -81.56
CA GLN A 84 -1.31 -73.08 -82.15
C GLN A 84 -2.34 -73.09 -83.28
N LEU A 85 -3.22 -72.09 -83.29
CA LEU A 85 -4.09 -71.82 -84.42
C LEU A 85 -3.61 -70.60 -85.21
N CYS A 86 -3.59 -70.73 -86.52
CA CYS A 86 -3.23 -69.67 -87.45
C CYS A 86 -4.45 -69.24 -88.28
N GLN A 87 -4.48 -67.95 -88.59
CA GLN A 87 -5.47 -67.31 -89.45
C GLN A 87 -4.71 -66.60 -90.57
N ILE A 88 -5.27 -66.64 -91.77
CA ILE A 88 -4.76 -65.96 -92.95
C ILE A 88 -5.91 -65.12 -93.51
N VAL A 89 -5.62 -63.88 -93.89
CA VAL A 89 -6.56 -63.00 -94.60
C VAL A 89 -6.43 -63.29 -96.09
N THR A 90 -7.50 -63.75 -96.74
CA THR A 90 -7.46 -64.19 -98.15
C THR A 90 -7.67 -63.05 -99.16
N ASP A 91 -8.21 -61.90 -98.74
CA ASP A 91 -8.34 -60.71 -99.59
C ASP A 91 -7.12 -59.79 -99.42
N SER A 92 -6.14 -59.95 -100.30
CA SER A 92 -5.01 -59.03 -100.44
C SER A 92 -4.98 -58.39 -101.84
N THR A 93 -6.06 -57.71 -102.23
CA THR A 93 -6.01 -56.67 -103.27
C THR A 93 -5.66 -55.29 -102.72
N ASP A 94 -5.03 -55.21 -101.54
CA ASP A 94 -4.40 -53.96 -101.12
C ASP A 94 -3.10 -54.20 -100.35
N LYS A 95 -2.01 -54.33 -101.12
CA LYS A 95 -0.63 -54.41 -100.63
C LYS A 95 -0.08 -53.05 -100.15
N SER A 96 -0.90 -51.99 -100.11
CA SER A 96 -0.42 -50.61 -99.84
C SER A 96 -0.59 -50.11 -98.41
N LEU A 97 -1.14 -50.91 -97.49
CA LEU A 97 -1.12 -50.61 -96.05
C LEU A 97 0.15 -51.11 -95.32
N ALA A 98 1.19 -51.47 -96.08
CA ALA A 98 2.56 -51.65 -95.57
C ALA A 98 3.26 -50.28 -95.41
N ILE A 99 2.68 -49.41 -94.61
CA ILE A 99 3.47 -48.52 -93.78
C ILE A 99 3.34 -49.17 -92.41
N ASN A 100 4.46 -49.44 -91.70
CA ASN A 100 4.59 -49.69 -90.25
C ASN A 100 5.29 -51.00 -89.85
N ASP A 101 6.32 -50.87 -89.01
CA ASP A 101 7.14 -51.93 -88.36
C ASP A 101 6.35 -53.21 -88.01
N ASP A 102 6.75 -54.34 -88.62
CA ASP A 102 6.11 -55.66 -88.58
C ASP A 102 6.13 -56.37 -87.21
N ARG A 103 6.39 -55.63 -86.12
CA ARG A 103 6.42 -56.19 -84.75
C ARG A 103 5.26 -55.76 -83.87
N TYR A 104 4.55 -54.66 -84.15
CA TYR A 104 3.40 -54.23 -83.33
C TYR A 104 2.35 -53.40 -84.13
N PRO A 105 1.04 -53.64 -83.94
CA PRO A 105 -0.02 -52.91 -84.65
C PRO A 105 -0.15 -51.44 -84.20
N GLN A 106 -0.39 -50.57 -85.18
CA GLN A 106 -0.21 -49.10 -85.10
C GLN A 106 -1.31 -48.28 -84.45
N ASN A 107 -2.38 -48.93 -83.99
CA ASN A 107 -3.57 -48.21 -83.57
C ASN A 107 -3.38 -47.54 -82.19
N TYR A 108 -2.49 -48.07 -81.34
CA TYR A 108 -2.25 -47.58 -79.98
C TYR A 108 -1.07 -46.60 -79.86
N ILE A 109 0.02 -46.80 -80.62
CA ILE A 109 1.22 -45.96 -80.58
C ILE A 109 0.90 -44.51 -80.95
N LYS A 110 0.03 -44.31 -81.96
CA LYS A 110 -0.42 -42.97 -82.38
C LYS A 110 -1.16 -42.23 -81.27
N GLY A 111 -2.05 -42.92 -80.54
CA GLY A 111 -2.80 -42.33 -79.42
C GLY A 111 -1.88 -41.93 -78.27
N LEU A 112 -0.88 -42.75 -77.95
CA LEU A 112 0.12 -42.43 -76.93
C LEU A 112 0.97 -41.22 -77.32
N ILE A 113 1.45 -41.13 -78.55
CA ILE A 113 2.24 -39.98 -79.04
C ILE A 113 1.42 -38.68 -78.97
N MET A 114 0.13 -38.72 -79.33
CA MET A 114 -0.74 -37.55 -79.25
C MET A 114 -0.97 -37.12 -77.79
N ASN A 115 -1.09 -38.08 -76.86
CA ASN A 115 -1.21 -37.77 -75.43
C ASN A 115 0.08 -37.17 -74.87
N GLU A 116 1.25 -37.70 -75.25
CA GLU A 116 2.54 -37.13 -74.86
C GLU A 116 2.72 -35.69 -75.33
N ALA A 117 2.35 -35.39 -76.58
CA ALA A 117 2.42 -34.03 -77.13
C ALA A 117 1.49 -33.05 -76.38
N LYS A 118 0.25 -33.47 -76.08
CA LYS A 118 -0.69 -32.67 -75.29
C LYS A 118 -0.18 -32.41 -73.87
N LEU A 119 0.43 -33.41 -73.25
CA LEU A 119 1.03 -33.27 -71.92
C LEU A 119 2.19 -32.28 -71.93
N LYS A 120 3.09 -32.36 -72.92
CA LYS A 120 4.20 -31.40 -73.07
C LYS A 120 3.72 -29.96 -73.23
N GLU A 121 2.69 -29.71 -74.05
CA GLU A 121 2.16 -28.36 -74.22
C GLU A 121 1.50 -27.85 -72.93
N SER A 122 0.76 -28.72 -72.22
CA SER A 122 0.16 -28.38 -70.93
C SER A 122 1.21 -28.02 -69.87
N MET A 123 2.33 -28.77 -69.83
CA MET A 123 3.45 -28.47 -68.93
C MET A 123 4.09 -27.11 -69.24
N LYS A 124 4.25 -26.78 -70.52
CA LYS A 124 4.80 -25.49 -70.95
C LYS A 124 3.93 -24.30 -70.54
N GLU A 125 2.61 -24.43 -70.60
CA GLU A 125 1.69 -23.40 -70.12
C GLU A 125 1.76 -23.26 -68.58
N LEU A 126 1.89 -24.36 -67.85
CA LEU A 126 2.11 -24.32 -66.40
C LEU A 126 3.41 -23.60 -66.03
N GLU A 127 4.50 -23.86 -66.77
CA GLU A 127 5.78 -23.17 -66.56
C GLU A 127 5.65 -21.65 -66.75
N LYS A 128 4.93 -21.20 -67.78
CA LYS A 128 4.66 -19.77 -68.00
C LYS A 128 3.89 -19.16 -66.84
N LEU A 129 2.87 -19.85 -66.32
CA LEU A 129 2.09 -19.40 -65.17
C LEU A 129 2.97 -19.28 -63.92
N ILE A 130 3.83 -20.27 -63.65
CA ILE A 130 4.77 -20.24 -62.52
C ILE A 130 5.70 -19.03 -62.61
N VAL A 131 6.28 -18.76 -63.79
CA VAL A 131 7.15 -17.60 -64.00
C VAL A 131 6.38 -16.28 -63.79
N GLY A 132 5.16 -16.18 -64.29
CA GLY A 132 4.30 -15.00 -64.11
C GLY A 132 3.93 -14.75 -62.64
N LEU A 133 3.59 -15.82 -61.90
CA LEU A 133 3.32 -15.75 -60.47
C LEU A 133 4.56 -15.31 -59.70
N ASN A 134 5.74 -15.88 -59.99
CA ASN A 134 6.99 -15.50 -59.35
C ASN A 134 7.32 -14.02 -59.56
N LYS A 135 7.14 -13.49 -60.78
CA LYS A 135 7.31 -12.06 -61.07
C LYS A 135 6.35 -11.17 -60.28
N THR A 136 5.10 -11.58 -60.14
CA THR A 136 4.08 -10.85 -59.38
C THR A 136 4.41 -10.83 -57.89
N ILE A 137 4.81 -11.98 -57.33
CA ILE A 137 5.23 -12.09 -55.93
C ILE A 137 6.45 -11.22 -55.66
N ASN A 138 7.47 -11.29 -56.53
CA ASN A 138 8.72 -10.55 -56.34
C ASN A 138 8.55 -9.03 -56.51
N SER A 139 7.54 -8.56 -57.24
CA SER A 139 7.25 -7.14 -57.37
C SER A 139 6.39 -6.59 -56.23
N LYS A 140 5.40 -7.35 -55.75
CA LYS A 140 4.49 -6.88 -54.68
C LYS A 140 5.06 -7.04 -53.27
N THR A 141 5.78 -8.13 -53.02
CA THR A 141 6.31 -8.46 -51.67
C THR A 141 7.19 -7.35 -51.09
N PRO A 142 8.15 -6.75 -51.83
CA PRO A 142 9.00 -5.68 -51.29
C PRO A 142 8.22 -4.42 -50.90
N MET A 143 7.17 -4.08 -51.64
CA MET A 143 6.34 -2.90 -51.36
C MET A 143 5.56 -3.09 -50.05
N VAL A 144 4.96 -4.26 -49.88
CA VAL A 144 4.25 -4.63 -48.64
C VAL A 144 5.21 -4.64 -47.45
N LEU A 145 6.39 -5.27 -47.60
CA LEU A 145 7.41 -5.31 -46.55
C LEU A 145 7.93 -3.93 -46.18
N ARG A 146 8.14 -3.02 -47.15
CA ARG A 146 8.52 -1.63 -46.87
C ARG A 146 7.46 -0.89 -46.05
N ASN A 147 6.19 -1.01 -46.42
CA ASN A 147 5.11 -0.34 -45.70
C ASN A 147 5.02 -0.81 -44.25
N TYR A 148 5.09 -2.14 -44.02
CA TYR A 148 5.10 -2.68 -42.66
C TYR A 148 6.35 -2.28 -41.89
N SER A 149 7.54 -2.36 -42.50
CA SER A 149 8.80 -1.96 -41.87
C SER A 149 8.78 -0.48 -41.44
N GLN A 150 8.29 0.41 -42.31
CA GLN A 150 8.14 1.82 -41.98
C GLN A 150 7.17 2.02 -40.81
N LYS A 151 6.02 1.33 -40.83
CA LYS A 151 5.04 1.44 -39.74
C LYS A 151 5.59 0.93 -38.41
N THR A 152 6.34 -0.16 -38.43
CA THR A 152 7.02 -0.70 -37.25
C THR A 152 8.04 0.30 -36.71
N ASN A 153 8.82 0.95 -37.57
CA ASN A 153 9.80 1.97 -37.15
C ASN A 153 9.10 3.20 -36.54
N GLU A 154 8.02 3.69 -37.15
CA GLU A 154 7.22 4.80 -36.59
C GLU A 154 6.66 4.46 -35.20
N LEU A 155 6.13 3.25 -35.04
CA LEU A 155 5.60 2.78 -33.75
C LEU A 155 6.71 2.63 -32.70
N GLN A 156 7.86 2.11 -33.10
CA GLN A 156 9.02 1.97 -32.22
C GLN A 156 9.51 3.33 -31.72
N GLN A 157 9.61 4.32 -32.61
CA GLN A 157 10.02 5.67 -32.24
C GLN A 157 9.05 6.31 -31.24
N LYS A 158 7.73 6.18 -31.47
CA LYS A 158 6.72 6.66 -30.52
C LYS A 158 6.83 5.97 -29.17
N LEU A 159 7.05 4.65 -29.16
CA LEU A 159 7.21 3.89 -27.93
C LEU A 159 8.42 4.38 -27.12
N ASP A 160 9.54 4.67 -27.79
CA ASP A 160 10.74 5.15 -27.12
C ASP A 160 10.57 6.59 -26.60
N GLU A 161 9.83 7.44 -27.32
CA GLU A 161 9.43 8.77 -26.83
C GLU A 161 8.55 8.68 -25.58
N TYR A 162 7.54 7.80 -25.58
CA TYR A 162 6.68 7.58 -24.41
C TYR A 162 7.46 7.08 -23.20
N LYS A 163 8.40 6.13 -23.39
CA LYS A 163 9.27 5.64 -22.31
C LYS A 163 10.11 6.75 -21.72
N LEU A 164 10.70 7.59 -22.57
CA LEU A 164 11.54 8.70 -22.12
C LEU A 164 10.72 9.75 -21.33
N ASN A 165 9.54 10.09 -21.83
CA ASN A 165 8.63 11.02 -21.15
C ASN A 165 8.16 10.47 -19.80
N LEU A 166 7.82 9.17 -19.72
CA LEU A 166 7.44 8.51 -18.48
C LEU A 166 8.58 8.49 -17.47
N SER A 167 9.80 8.15 -17.91
CA SER A 167 11.00 8.17 -17.06
C SER A 167 11.25 9.57 -16.47
N ARG A 168 11.14 10.62 -17.30
CA ARG A 168 11.25 12.02 -16.81
C ARG A 168 10.18 12.35 -15.78
N PHE A 169 8.91 12.01 -16.05
CA PHE A 169 7.81 12.25 -15.12
C PHE A 169 8.01 11.55 -13.77
N LEU A 170 8.42 10.28 -13.80
CA LEU A 170 8.70 9.50 -12.60
C LEU A 170 9.84 10.12 -11.80
N ASN A 171 10.97 10.47 -12.43
CA ASN A 171 12.09 11.10 -11.75
C ASN A 171 11.69 12.41 -11.07
N THR A 172 10.97 13.29 -11.76
CA THR A 172 10.46 14.54 -11.16
C THR A 172 9.50 14.27 -9.99
N SER A 173 8.69 13.22 -10.09
CA SER A 173 7.76 12.84 -9.02
C SER A 173 8.51 12.30 -7.79
N PHE A 174 9.51 11.45 -7.99
CA PHE A 174 10.37 10.96 -6.91
C PHE A 174 11.13 12.08 -6.21
N GLU A 175 11.69 13.04 -6.96
CA GLU A 175 12.34 14.21 -6.34
C GLU A 175 11.39 15.03 -5.45
N LYS A 176 10.13 15.18 -5.86
CA LYS A 176 9.11 15.86 -5.04
C LYS A 176 8.77 15.05 -3.79
N ILE A 177 8.61 13.74 -3.91
CA ILE A 177 8.34 12.84 -2.77
C ILE A 177 9.48 12.91 -1.75
N ASN A 178 10.75 12.84 -2.20
CA ASN A 178 11.89 12.92 -1.29
C ASN A 178 11.96 14.26 -0.54
N LYS A 179 11.56 15.36 -1.19
CA LYS A 179 11.45 16.68 -0.52
C LYS A 179 10.35 16.69 0.54
N LEU A 180 9.21 16.06 0.25
CA LEU A 180 8.10 15.94 1.21
C LEU A 180 8.50 15.08 2.41
N GLU A 181 9.19 13.96 2.18
CA GLU A 181 9.70 13.09 3.26
C GLU A 181 10.69 13.84 4.16
N LYS A 182 11.57 14.67 3.57
CA LYS A 182 12.46 15.53 4.37
C LYS A 182 11.68 16.52 5.22
N PHE A 183 10.68 17.19 4.64
CA PHE A 183 9.83 18.14 5.37
C PHE A 183 9.03 17.48 6.48
N ASP A 184 8.52 16.27 6.26
CA ASP A 184 7.79 15.48 7.26
C ASP A 184 8.69 15.15 8.46
N ASN A 185 9.92 14.69 8.20
CA ASN A 185 10.91 14.43 9.25
C ASN A 185 11.24 15.69 10.08
N GLU A 186 11.46 16.83 9.43
CA GLU A 186 11.70 18.11 10.11
C GLU A 186 10.48 18.53 10.96
N THR A 187 9.27 18.32 10.45
CA THR A 187 8.01 18.62 11.16
C THR A 187 7.81 17.72 12.38
N MET A 188 8.14 16.43 12.26
CA MET A 188 8.05 15.46 13.35
C MET A 188 9.04 15.79 14.47
N GLU A 189 10.27 16.19 14.13
CA GLU A 189 11.27 16.63 15.12
C GLU A 189 10.84 17.92 15.83
N LEU A 190 10.32 18.89 15.08
CA LEU A 190 9.76 20.11 15.64
C LEU A 190 8.60 19.80 16.60
N HIS A 191 7.66 18.94 16.19
CA HIS A 191 6.53 18.53 17.01
C HIS A 191 6.99 17.88 18.33
N LYS A 192 7.95 16.96 18.27
CA LYS A 192 8.54 16.32 19.46
C LYS A 192 9.14 17.36 20.43
N ASN A 193 9.89 18.32 19.90
CA ASN A 193 10.50 19.38 20.70
C ASN A 193 9.45 20.30 21.34
N LEU A 194 8.37 20.64 20.62
CA LEU A 194 7.26 21.41 21.17
C LEU A 194 6.51 20.65 22.25
N SER A 195 6.24 19.35 22.06
CA SER A 195 5.58 18.51 23.06
C SER A 195 6.36 18.49 24.37
N LEU A 196 7.68 18.28 24.31
CA LEU A 196 8.56 18.33 25.49
C LEU A 196 8.51 19.67 26.23
N LYS A 197 8.50 20.79 25.48
CA LYS A 197 8.36 22.12 26.09
C LYS A 197 7.00 22.30 26.74
N LEU A 198 5.93 21.81 26.11
CA LEU A 198 4.57 21.89 26.63
C LEU A 198 4.44 21.10 27.94
N ASP A 199 5.01 19.89 28.00
CA ASP A 199 5.01 19.05 29.21
C ASP A 199 5.76 19.74 30.36
N ASN A 200 6.93 20.31 30.07
CA ASN A 200 7.71 21.08 31.06
C ASN A 200 6.94 22.31 31.56
N MET A 201 6.30 23.07 30.66
CA MET A 201 5.46 24.21 31.04
C MET A 201 4.25 23.78 31.88
N SER A 202 3.61 22.67 31.53
CA SER A 202 2.49 22.10 32.29
C SER A 202 2.92 21.73 33.72
N ALA A 203 4.10 21.14 33.87
CA ALA A 203 4.68 20.83 35.17
C ALA A 203 4.96 22.11 36.00
N MET A 204 5.54 23.15 35.37
CA MET A 204 5.77 24.44 36.04
C MET A 204 4.46 25.11 36.48
N VAL A 205 3.43 25.11 35.63
CA VAL A 205 2.10 25.66 35.97
C VAL A 205 1.49 24.90 37.15
N SER A 206 1.59 23.58 37.15
CA SER A 206 1.11 22.75 38.27
C SER A 206 1.84 23.09 39.57
N GLN A 207 3.15 23.30 39.51
CA GLN A 207 3.95 23.72 40.67
C GLN A 207 3.52 25.11 41.17
N ILE A 208 3.39 26.09 40.27
CA ILE A 208 2.92 27.44 40.62
C ILE A 208 1.52 27.39 41.27
N SER A 209 0.62 26.56 40.72
CA SER A 209 -0.71 26.39 41.30
C SER A 209 -0.65 25.83 42.72
N ASN A 210 0.24 24.88 43.00
CA ASN A 210 0.44 24.33 44.35
C ASN A 210 1.02 25.39 45.30
N ASP A 211 2.02 26.15 44.84
CA ASP A 211 2.63 27.23 45.62
C ASP A 211 1.61 28.33 45.95
N GLN A 212 0.78 28.72 44.99
CA GLN A 212 -0.32 29.67 45.19
C GLN A 212 -1.31 29.19 46.25
N ASN A 213 -1.70 27.90 46.21
CA ASN A 213 -2.59 27.32 47.21
C ASN A 213 -1.98 27.35 48.63
N MET A 214 -0.68 27.06 48.75
CA MET A 214 0.03 27.16 50.03
C MET A 214 0.10 28.60 50.56
N ILE A 215 0.40 29.57 49.70
CA ILE A 215 0.44 30.99 50.07
C ILE A 215 -0.95 31.45 50.52
N LEU A 216 -2.00 31.09 49.77
CA LEU A 216 -3.38 31.42 50.11
C LEU A 216 -3.77 30.88 51.48
N HIS A 217 -3.45 29.60 51.75
CA HIS A 217 -3.68 28.98 53.05
C HIS A 217 -2.95 29.74 54.18
N ARG A 218 -1.68 30.09 53.96
CA ARG A 218 -0.90 30.84 54.95
C ARG A 218 -1.45 32.25 55.19
N ALA A 219 -1.87 32.94 54.14
CA ALA A 219 -2.49 34.27 54.24
C ALA A 219 -3.81 34.23 55.01
N ASN A 220 -4.63 33.19 54.78
CA ASN A 220 -5.87 32.98 55.54
C ASN A 220 -5.59 32.76 57.03
N ASN A 221 -4.62 31.91 57.37
CA ASN A 221 -4.22 31.68 58.76
C ASN A 221 -3.73 32.98 59.43
N LEU A 222 -2.86 33.73 58.75
CA LEU A 222 -2.36 35.01 59.26
C LEU A 222 -3.49 36.03 59.46
N SER A 223 -4.50 36.03 58.58
CA SER A 223 -5.68 36.89 58.73
C SER A 223 -6.50 36.53 59.98
N VAL A 224 -6.60 35.25 60.33
CA VAL A 224 -7.24 34.79 61.57
C VAL A 224 -6.44 35.24 62.77
N GLU A 225 -5.13 34.97 62.80
CA GLU A 225 -4.23 35.40 63.89
C GLU A 225 -4.26 36.91 64.12
N LEU A 226 -4.25 37.72 63.04
CA LEU A 226 -4.36 39.18 63.13
C LEU A 226 -5.69 39.63 63.73
N LYS A 227 -6.81 38.96 63.40
CA LYS A 227 -8.13 39.25 63.98
C LYS A 227 -8.16 38.91 65.46
N GLU A 228 -7.58 37.77 65.86
CA GLU A 228 -7.47 37.37 67.26
C GLU A 228 -6.62 38.38 68.05
N ASN A 229 -5.42 38.70 67.58
CA ASN A 229 -4.55 39.71 68.20
C ASN A 229 -5.20 41.10 68.29
N ALA A 230 -5.96 41.51 67.27
CA ALA A 230 -6.69 42.77 67.29
C ALA A 230 -7.82 42.76 68.33
N ASN A 231 -8.53 41.63 68.49
CA ASN A 231 -9.55 41.47 69.52
C ASN A 231 -8.97 41.45 70.93
N GLU A 232 -7.85 40.74 71.14
CA GLU A 232 -7.12 40.74 72.41
C GLU A 232 -6.62 42.15 72.77
N SER A 233 -6.00 42.84 71.81
CA SER A 233 -5.55 44.23 71.99
C SER A 233 -6.72 45.16 72.33
N ARG A 234 -7.87 45.01 71.65
CA ARG A 234 -9.08 45.78 71.95
C ARG A 234 -9.60 45.50 73.36
N SER A 235 -9.61 44.24 73.79
CA SER A 235 -10.01 43.85 75.15
C SER A 235 -9.09 44.47 76.20
N ALA A 236 -7.76 44.36 76.03
CA ALA A 236 -6.77 44.93 76.94
C ALA A 236 -6.84 46.47 77.01
N ILE A 237 -7.09 47.14 75.88
CA ILE A 237 -7.32 48.59 75.85
C ILE A 237 -8.60 48.94 76.61
N SER A 238 -9.69 48.21 76.41
CA SER A 238 -10.96 48.42 77.12
C SER A 238 -10.80 48.31 78.64
N GLU A 239 -10.04 47.32 79.11
CA GLU A 239 -9.76 47.10 80.53
C GLU A 239 -8.88 48.22 81.14
N LYS A 240 -7.84 48.66 80.41
CA LYS A 240 -7.03 49.82 80.84
C LYS A 240 -7.83 51.12 80.87
N LEU A 241 -8.79 51.29 79.96
CA LEU A 241 -9.63 52.48 79.91
C LEU A 241 -10.59 52.51 81.12
N SER A 242 -11.23 51.38 81.45
CA SER A 242 -12.13 51.30 82.61
C SER A 242 -11.40 51.55 83.94
N THR A 243 -10.22 50.96 84.13
CA THR A 243 -9.38 51.20 85.33
C THR A 243 -8.92 52.64 85.44
N THR A 244 -8.62 53.31 84.31
CA THR A 244 -8.27 54.74 84.27
C THR A 244 -9.46 55.62 84.65
N GLU A 245 -10.66 55.30 84.16
CA GLU A 245 -11.90 56.00 84.55
C GLU A 245 -12.20 55.84 86.05
N GLU A 246 -12.00 54.64 86.61
CA GLU A 246 -12.13 54.41 88.05
C GLU A 246 -11.12 55.21 88.86
N MET A 247 -9.85 55.26 88.45
CA MET A 247 -8.80 56.06 89.11
C MET A 247 -9.14 57.56 89.13
N LYS A 248 -9.60 58.12 88.00
CA LYS A 248 -10.05 59.53 87.95
C LYS A 248 -11.20 59.82 88.91
N ARG A 249 -12.11 58.86 89.09
CA ARG A 249 -13.21 58.96 90.05
C ARG A 249 -12.70 59.02 91.49
N TYR A 250 -11.72 58.19 91.84
CA TYR A 250 -11.08 58.21 93.16
C TYR A 250 -10.28 59.49 93.39
N GLU A 251 -9.56 59.99 92.38
CA GLU A 251 -8.81 61.25 92.43
C GLU A 251 -9.74 62.43 92.76
N ALA A 252 -10.90 62.54 92.10
CA ALA A 252 -11.91 63.57 92.40
C ALA A 252 -12.46 63.48 93.83
N ILE A 253 -12.65 62.27 94.36
CA ILE A 253 -13.09 62.05 95.76
C ILE A 253 -12.01 62.53 96.74
N ILE A 254 -10.73 62.21 96.47
CA ILE A 254 -9.61 62.61 97.32
C ILE A 254 -9.44 64.13 97.28
N GLU A 255 -9.49 64.76 96.10
CA GLU A 255 -9.42 66.21 95.96
C GLU A 255 -10.53 66.93 96.75
N GLY A 256 -11.76 66.42 96.68
CA GLY A 256 -12.88 66.94 97.48
C GLY A 256 -12.65 66.80 98.99
N LYS A 257 -12.14 65.65 99.46
CA LYS A 257 -11.77 65.47 100.87
C LYS A 257 -10.62 66.39 101.29
N LEU A 258 -9.64 66.60 100.42
CA LEU A 258 -8.50 67.49 100.67
C LEU A 258 -8.93 68.96 100.75
N GLN A 259 -9.87 69.40 99.90
CA GLN A 259 -10.49 70.73 100.01
C GLN A 259 -11.22 70.91 101.35
N ASN A 260 -12.00 69.91 101.77
CA ASN A 260 -12.67 69.95 103.07
C ASN A 260 -11.66 70.01 104.23
N LEU A 261 -10.56 69.26 104.16
CA LEU A 261 -9.51 69.29 105.17
C LEU A 261 -8.78 70.65 105.21
N LYS A 262 -8.47 71.23 104.05
CA LYS A 262 -7.89 72.59 103.94
C LYS A 262 -8.82 73.62 104.56
N MET A 263 -10.13 73.54 104.29
CA MET A 263 -11.13 74.40 104.93
C MET A 263 -11.15 74.22 106.46
N LEU A 264 -11.07 72.97 106.94
CA LEU A 264 -11.01 72.69 108.38
C LEU A 264 -9.76 73.30 109.04
N VAL A 265 -8.60 73.19 108.39
CA VAL A 265 -7.34 73.79 108.86
C VAL A 265 -7.45 75.31 108.90
N VAL A 266 -8.05 75.95 107.89
CA VAL A 266 -8.29 77.40 107.88
C VAL A 266 -9.22 77.82 109.03
N ILE A 267 -10.28 77.06 109.29
CA ILE A 267 -11.17 77.33 110.42
C ILE A 267 -10.41 77.22 111.75
N LEU A 268 -9.61 76.16 111.93
CA LEU A 268 -8.80 75.96 113.13
C LEU A 268 -7.73 77.04 113.33
N THR A 269 -7.10 77.52 112.25
CA THR A 269 -6.13 78.62 112.34
C THR A 269 -6.80 79.94 112.70
N ILE A 270 -7.99 80.23 112.17
CA ILE A 270 -8.79 81.40 112.58
C ILE A 270 -9.15 81.33 114.07
N ILE A 271 -9.59 80.16 114.55
CA ILE A 271 -9.87 79.95 115.98
C ILE A 271 -8.62 80.18 116.83
N PHE A 272 -7.47 79.64 116.42
CA PHE A 272 -6.19 79.81 117.13
C PHE A 272 -5.75 81.28 117.18
N ILE A 273 -5.89 82.02 116.07
CA ILE A 273 -5.60 83.46 116.01
C ILE A 273 -6.54 84.25 116.93
N ALA A 274 -7.83 83.92 116.96
CA ALA A 274 -8.79 84.58 117.86
C ALA A 274 -8.43 84.36 119.34
N LEU A 275 -8.02 83.14 119.71
CA LEU A 275 -7.55 82.83 121.07
C LEU A 275 -6.26 83.59 121.44
N LEU A 276 -5.33 83.74 120.50
CA LEU A 276 -4.11 84.54 120.69
C LEU A 276 -4.42 86.02 120.90
N ILE A 277 -5.36 86.59 120.14
CA ILE A 277 -5.77 88.00 120.29
C ILE A 277 -6.38 88.23 121.68
N ILE A 278 -7.24 87.30 122.14
CA ILE A 278 -7.81 87.36 123.50
C ILE A 278 -6.69 87.35 124.55
N TYR A 279 -5.70 86.45 124.41
CA TYR A 279 -4.56 86.37 125.34
C TYR A 279 -3.75 87.68 125.39
N VAL A 280 -3.43 88.28 124.24
CA VAL A 280 -2.64 89.51 124.17
C VAL A 280 -3.38 90.71 124.77
N THR A 281 -4.69 90.85 124.52
CA THR A 281 -5.49 91.95 125.11
C THR A 281 -5.56 91.89 126.65
N PHE A 282 -5.57 90.69 127.23
CA PHE A 282 -5.58 90.51 128.68
C PHE A 282 -4.27 90.98 129.36
N THR A 283 -3.14 90.85 128.66
CA THR A 283 -1.82 91.24 129.21
C THR A 283 -1.54 92.74 129.17
N PHE A 284 -2.22 93.50 128.30
CA PHE A 284 -1.90 94.92 128.07
C PHE A 284 -2.58 95.89 129.06
N GLU A 285 -3.66 95.48 129.74
CA GLU A 285 -4.39 96.30 130.74
C GLU A 285 -3.67 96.38 132.10
N SER A 286 -2.67 95.54 132.37
CA SER A 286 -2.17 95.31 133.74
C SER A 286 -0.95 96.14 134.19
N CYS A 287 -0.41 97.13 133.45
CA CYS A 287 0.87 97.73 133.87
C CYS A 287 1.10 99.23 133.54
N LYS A 288 0.33 100.13 134.17
CA LYS A 288 0.70 101.57 134.27
C LYS A 288 0.20 102.29 135.55
N ILE A 289 0.26 101.63 136.72
CA ILE A 289 -0.02 102.25 138.03
C ILE A 289 1.11 101.96 139.06
N ARG A 290 1.87 103.04 139.34
CA ARG A 290 2.58 103.47 140.58
C ARG A 290 3.78 102.70 141.22
N LYS A 291 4.87 103.46 141.30
CA LYS A 291 5.98 103.49 142.30
C LYS A 291 5.52 103.51 143.77
N ASN A 292 6.21 102.74 144.63
CA ASN A 292 6.73 103.02 146.00
C ASN A 292 6.57 101.82 146.94
N PHE A 293 7.67 101.16 147.36
CA PHE A 293 8.01 100.92 148.78
C PHE A 293 9.44 100.36 148.92
N ARG A 294 10.05 100.72 150.06
CA ARG A 294 11.46 100.60 150.48
C ARG A 294 11.96 99.17 150.79
N ASN A 295 13.27 98.97 150.60
CA ASN A 295 14.29 98.34 151.46
C ASN A 295 13.85 97.56 152.72
N PHE A 296 14.23 96.26 152.85
CA PHE A 296 15.04 95.69 153.95
C PHE A 296 15.31 94.17 153.80
N ARG A 297 16.60 93.75 153.94
CA ARG A 297 17.19 92.51 154.53
C ARG A 297 16.61 91.10 154.20
N VAL A 298 17.31 89.94 154.22
CA VAL A 298 18.68 89.44 154.49
C VAL A 298 18.66 87.91 154.21
N ALA A 299 19.83 87.36 153.84
CA ALA A 299 20.33 85.98 154.06
C ALA A 299 19.86 84.76 153.24
N PHE A 300 20.91 84.11 152.72
CA PHE A 300 21.29 82.69 152.85
C PHE A 300 21.08 81.71 151.67
N PHE A 301 22.24 81.47 151.02
CA PHE A 301 22.92 80.18 150.86
C PHE A 301 22.73 79.33 149.58
N ARG A 302 23.90 79.20 148.93
CA ARG A 302 24.52 78.00 148.33
C ARG A 302 23.88 77.41 147.07
N ASN A 303 24.59 76.66 146.22
CA ASN A 303 25.99 76.47 145.83
C ASN A 303 25.98 75.22 144.92
N LYS A 304 27.00 75.09 144.08
CA LYS A 304 27.46 73.88 143.37
C LYS A 304 26.60 73.35 142.21
N ILE A 305 27.08 73.10 140.99
CA ILE A 305 28.35 72.63 140.38
C ILE A 305 28.15 71.22 139.78
N SER A 306 28.56 71.14 138.50
CA SER A 306 29.17 70.04 137.72
C SER A 306 28.39 68.79 137.28
N GLU A 307 28.38 68.64 135.95
CA GLU A 307 29.02 67.56 135.16
C GLU A 307 28.35 66.19 134.91
N ASN A 308 28.33 65.90 133.60
CA ASN A 308 28.74 64.68 132.88
C ASN A 308 27.96 63.36 132.97
N SER A 309 27.60 62.89 131.77
CA SER A 309 28.12 61.68 131.06
C SER A 309 27.07 60.68 130.55
N GLY A 310 27.20 60.34 129.26
CA GLY A 310 27.32 58.96 128.76
C GLY A 310 26.06 58.14 128.47
N ASN A 311 25.79 57.90 127.18
CA ASN A 311 25.86 56.58 126.49
C ASN A 311 24.77 56.36 125.41
N GLU A 312 25.25 56.31 124.15
CA GLU A 312 25.32 55.10 123.30
C GLU A 312 24.04 54.28 123.00
N TYR A 313 23.64 54.18 121.71
CA TYR A 313 23.64 52.98 120.83
C TYR A 313 22.67 53.07 119.63
N THR A 314 23.18 52.60 118.50
CA THR A 314 22.62 52.36 117.16
C THR A 314 21.72 51.10 117.11
N ILE A 315 20.88 50.92 116.08
CA ILE A 315 20.75 49.67 115.28
C ILE A 315 19.87 49.90 114.02
N PHE A 316 20.41 49.39 112.91
CA PHE A 316 19.87 49.21 111.56
C PHE A 316 19.37 47.76 111.38
N THR A 317 18.66 47.50 110.28
CA THR A 317 19.02 46.37 109.39
C THR A 317 19.17 46.91 107.99
#